data_AF-A0A948D079-F1
#
_entry.id   AF-A0A948D079-F1
#
_cell.length_a   1.000
_cell.length_b   1.000
_cell.length_c   1.000
_cell.angle_alpha   90.00
_cell.angle_beta   90.00
_cell.angle_gamma   90.00
#
_symmetry.space_group_name_H-M   'P 1'
#
loop_
_entity.id
_entity.type
_entity.pdbx_description
1 polymer ?
#
loop_
_entity_poly.entity_id
_entity_poly.type
_entity_poly.pdbx_seq_one_letter_code
_entity_poly.pdbx_strand_id
1 'polypeptide(L)'
;MIKNISLLILIVLVVIGKTSIFPHFSWLSNTNFFILVIVMMLFVSKMRSYFIWTIVTGLLLDIFSGYGFGVITLSLIITSLVAYILYLNYFSHHTGLALIALVAIMSFVYVLSFSMLSILFYVIDISAYRMTINLELLLSVVRQMLYTSVGFIILYTLFNGAIKRINHRFIISGR
;
A
#
# COMPACT_ATOMS: atom_id res chain seq x y z
N MET A 1 -22.17 -5.38 2.82
CA MET A 1 -22.14 -5.13 1.36
C MET A 1 -21.60 -3.73 1.03
N ILE A 2 -22.20 -2.65 1.54
CA ILE A 2 -21.78 -1.26 1.27
C ILE A 2 -20.27 -1.00 1.53
N LYS A 3 -19.74 -1.48 2.66
CA LYS A 3 -18.30 -1.36 3.00
C LYS A 3 -17.36 -2.01 1.97
N ASN A 4 -17.77 -3.10 1.33
CA ASN A 4 -16.94 -3.77 0.33
C ASN A 4 -16.95 -3.00 -1.00
N ILE A 5 -18.08 -2.40 -1.34
CA ILE A 5 -18.24 -1.56 -2.53
C ILE A 5 -17.37 -0.30 -2.39
N SER A 6 -17.40 0.37 -1.23
CA SER A 6 -16.56 1.56 -1.02
C SER A 6 -15.06 1.26 -1.08
N LEU A 7 -14.62 0.10 -0.56
CA LEU A 7 -13.23 -0.34 -0.67
C LEU A 7 -12.84 -0.64 -2.12
N LEU A 8 -13.72 -1.28 -2.89
CA LEU A 8 -13.48 -1.54 -4.30
C LEU A 8 -13.34 -0.24 -5.10
N ILE A 9 -14.24 0.72 -4.89
CA ILE A 9 -14.18 2.05 -5.52
C ILE A 9 -12.85 2.73 -5.17
N LEU A 10 -12.45 2.69 -3.90
CA LEU A 10 -11.19 3.29 -3.45
C LEU A 10 -9.97 2.64 -4.13
N ILE A 11 -9.94 1.31 -4.24
CA ILE A 11 -8.87 0.60 -4.96
C ILE A 11 -8.85 1.02 -6.42
N VAL A 12 -10.00 1.01 -7.11
CA VAL A 12 -10.10 1.38 -8.52
C VAL A 12 -9.62 2.81 -8.76
N LEU A 13 -10.02 3.76 -7.90
CA LEU A 13 -9.55 5.15 -7.97
C LEU A 13 -8.04 5.26 -7.78
N VAL A 14 -7.46 4.49 -6.87
CA VAL A 14 -6.00 4.46 -6.64
C VAL A 14 -5.27 3.86 -7.85
N VAL A 15 -5.80 2.79 -8.44
CA VAL A 15 -5.22 2.17 -9.65
C VAL A 15 -5.27 3.16 -10.81
N ILE A 16 -6.43 3.76 -11.10
CA ILE A 16 -6.59 4.76 -12.17
C ILE A 16 -5.69 5.97 -11.91
N GLY A 17 -5.70 6.48 -10.68
CA GLY A 17 -4.84 7.61 -10.30
C GLY A 17 -3.36 7.32 -10.51
N LYS A 18 -2.91 6.11 -10.17
CA LYS A 18 -1.50 5.70 -10.34
C LYS A 18 -1.09 5.54 -11.80
N THR A 19 -1.98 5.05 -12.66
CA THR A 19 -1.67 4.82 -14.08
C THR A 19 -1.81 6.09 -14.93
N SER A 20 -2.72 6.99 -14.57
CA SER A 20 -3.06 8.15 -15.41
C SER A 20 -2.60 9.51 -14.88
N ILE A 21 -2.75 9.79 -13.59
CA ILE A 21 -2.55 11.16 -13.04
C ILE A 21 -1.19 11.27 -12.35
N PHE A 22 -0.86 10.33 -11.46
CA PHE A 22 0.31 10.41 -10.60
C PHE A 22 1.66 10.42 -11.33
N PRO A 23 1.84 9.80 -12.51
CA PRO A 23 3.10 9.90 -13.26
C PRO A 23 3.48 11.34 -13.62
N HIS A 24 2.50 12.24 -13.76
CA HIS A 24 2.73 13.65 -14.08
C HIS A 24 3.21 14.49 -12.88
N PHE A 25 3.12 13.97 -11.66
CA PHE A 25 3.56 14.65 -10.43
C PHE A 25 4.69 13.88 -9.78
N SER A 26 5.91 14.43 -9.82
CA SER A 26 7.14 13.76 -9.35
C SER A 26 7.08 13.23 -7.92
N TRP A 27 6.35 13.89 -7.02
CA TRP A 27 6.18 13.42 -5.65
C TRP A 27 5.13 12.29 -5.53
N LEU A 28 4.01 12.36 -6.26
CA LEU A 28 2.97 11.31 -6.25
C LEU A 28 3.44 10.05 -6.99
N SER A 29 4.26 10.20 -8.03
CA SER A 29 4.84 9.06 -8.75
C SER A 29 5.74 8.21 -7.84
N ASN A 30 6.41 8.83 -6.88
CA ASN A 30 7.27 8.14 -5.90
C ASN A 30 6.50 7.58 -4.70
N THR A 31 5.27 8.03 -4.44
CA THR A 31 4.44 7.49 -3.34
C THR A 31 3.89 6.10 -3.69
N ASN A 32 4.04 5.15 -2.76
CA ASN A 32 3.45 3.82 -2.88
C ASN A 32 2.02 3.81 -2.30
N PHE A 33 1.07 4.28 -3.10
CA PHE A 33 -0.34 4.33 -2.71
C PHE A 33 -0.93 2.96 -2.36
N PHE A 34 -0.41 1.88 -2.93
CA PHE A 34 -0.91 0.53 -2.62
C PHE A 34 -0.62 0.15 -1.18
N ILE A 35 0.57 0.47 -0.69
CA ILE A 35 0.92 0.25 0.72
C ILE A 35 0.05 1.10 1.63
N LEU A 36 -0.24 2.34 1.26
CA LEU A 36 -1.15 3.19 2.04
C LEU A 36 -2.55 2.57 2.17
N VAL A 37 -3.09 2.07 1.06
CA VAL A 37 -4.40 1.40 1.05
C VAL A 37 -4.37 0.13 1.90
N ILE A 38 -3.35 -0.71 1.73
CA ILE A 38 -3.21 -1.98 2.46
C ILE A 38 -3.07 -1.71 3.96
N VAL A 39 -2.22 -0.77 4.35
CA VAL A 39 -2.07 -0.34 5.75
C VAL A 39 -3.42 0.10 6.30
N MET A 40 -4.14 0.98 5.61
CA MET A 40 -5.47 1.41 6.07
C MET A 40 -6.48 0.24 6.16
N MET A 41 -6.44 -0.69 5.22
CA MET A 41 -7.28 -1.89 5.25
C MET A 41 -6.97 -2.80 6.43
N LEU A 42 -5.71 -2.92 6.85
CA LEU A 42 -5.28 -3.71 7.99
C LEU A 42 -5.99 -3.28 9.29
N PHE A 43 -6.26 -1.98 9.45
CA PHE A 43 -6.99 -1.43 10.62
C PHE A 43 -8.49 -1.63 10.53
N VAL A 44 -9.03 -1.51 9.33
CA VAL A 44 -10.48 -1.43 9.14
C VAL A 44 -11.12 -2.80 8.93
N SER A 45 -10.35 -3.80 8.52
CA SER A 45 -10.87 -5.09 8.04
C SER A 45 -10.38 -6.28 8.86
N LYS A 46 -11.20 -7.34 8.92
CA LYS A 46 -10.77 -8.63 9.48
C LYS A 46 -9.66 -9.23 8.61
N MET A 47 -8.74 -10.00 9.21
CA MET A 47 -7.61 -10.66 8.54
C MET A 47 -7.99 -11.30 7.19
N ARG A 48 -9.05 -12.14 7.16
CA ARG A 48 -9.50 -12.80 5.93
C ARG A 48 -9.83 -11.80 4.82
N SER A 49 -10.54 -10.71 5.14
CA SER A 49 -10.91 -9.69 4.16
C SER A 49 -9.69 -8.89 3.70
N TYR A 50 -8.75 -8.61 4.59
CA TYR A 50 -7.50 -7.92 4.28
C TYR A 50 -6.66 -8.68 3.24
N PHE A 51 -6.49 -10.00 3.40
CA PHE A 51 -5.77 -10.81 2.43
C PHE A 51 -6.50 -10.92 1.09
N ILE A 52 -7.83 -11.09 1.10
CA ILE A 52 -8.61 -11.11 -0.15
C ILE A 52 -8.41 -9.79 -0.93
N TRP A 53 -8.51 -8.65 -0.26
CA TRP A 53 -8.30 -7.35 -0.93
C TRP A 53 -6.85 -7.14 -1.39
N THR A 54 -5.87 -7.65 -0.64
CA THR A 54 -4.47 -7.65 -1.09
C THR A 54 -4.31 -8.41 -2.41
N ILE A 55 -4.89 -9.62 -2.51
CA ILE A 55 -4.84 -10.45 -3.71
C ILE A 55 -5.55 -9.75 -4.88
N VAL A 56 -6.78 -9.26 -4.67
CA VAL A 56 -7.55 -8.55 -5.71
C VAL A 56 -6.79 -7.32 -6.20
N THR A 57 -6.22 -6.54 -5.30
CA THR A 57 -5.43 -5.34 -5.66
C THR A 57 -4.17 -5.73 -6.44
N GLY A 58 -3.46 -6.76 -6.00
CA GLY A 58 -2.28 -7.27 -6.70
C GLY A 58 -2.59 -7.73 -8.12
N LEU A 59 -3.65 -8.51 -8.29
CA LEU A 59 -4.04 -9.03 -9.61
C LEU A 59 -4.43 -7.90 -10.57
N LEU A 60 -5.17 -6.91 -10.10
CA LEU A 60 -5.49 -5.72 -10.90
C LEU A 60 -4.21 -5.00 -11.33
N LEU A 61 -3.22 -4.88 -10.45
CA LEU A 61 -1.97 -4.21 -10.78
C LEU A 61 -1.11 -5.01 -11.76
N ASP A 62 -1.05 -6.32 -11.62
CA ASP A 62 -0.36 -7.16 -12.59
C ASP A 62 -0.96 -6.98 -14.00
N ILE A 63 -2.29 -6.81 -14.12
CA ILE A 63 -2.97 -6.55 -15.40
C ILE A 63 -2.58 -5.20 -16.01
N PHE A 64 -2.43 -4.15 -15.19
CA PHE A 64 -2.20 -2.78 -15.69
C PHE A 64 -0.73 -2.32 -15.70
N SER A 65 0.18 -3.04 -15.05
CA SER A 65 1.54 -2.54 -14.79
C SER A 65 2.56 -2.90 -15.87
N GLY A 66 2.27 -3.87 -16.73
CA GLY A 66 3.19 -4.35 -17.75
C GLY A 66 4.38 -5.16 -17.23
N TYR A 67 4.47 -5.43 -15.93
CA TYR A 67 5.42 -6.39 -15.36
C TYR A 67 4.94 -7.84 -15.59
N GLY A 68 5.81 -8.82 -15.35
CA GLY A 68 5.44 -10.23 -15.38
C GLY A 68 4.26 -10.52 -14.45
N PHE A 69 3.25 -11.21 -14.96
CA PHE A 69 2.03 -11.53 -14.20
C PHE A 69 2.37 -12.30 -12.92
N GLY A 70 1.89 -11.81 -11.77
CA GLY A 70 2.10 -12.40 -10.46
C GLY A 70 3.22 -11.76 -9.64
N VAL A 71 4.13 -10.97 -10.25
CA VAL A 71 5.22 -10.33 -9.52
C VAL A 71 4.67 -9.35 -8.48
N ILE A 72 3.74 -8.48 -8.85
CA ILE A 72 3.15 -7.53 -7.91
C ILE A 72 2.29 -8.26 -6.89
N THR A 73 1.45 -9.19 -7.34
CA THR A 73 0.55 -9.93 -6.44
C THR A 73 1.34 -10.65 -5.35
N LEU A 74 2.38 -11.41 -5.70
CA LEU A 74 3.20 -12.14 -4.74
C LEU A 74 3.96 -11.18 -3.81
N SER A 75 4.51 -10.09 -4.33
CA SER A 75 5.18 -9.07 -3.51
C SER A 75 4.24 -8.45 -2.48
N LEU A 76 3.01 -8.14 -2.87
CA LEU A 76 1.98 -7.64 -1.97
C LEU A 76 1.56 -8.68 -0.94
N ILE A 77 1.41 -9.95 -1.31
CA ILE A 77 1.08 -11.02 -0.36
C ILE A 77 2.18 -11.14 0.71
N ILE A 78 3.45 -11.17 0.30
CA ILE A 78 4.59 -11.24 1.23
C ILE A 78 4.59 -10.03 2.16
N THR A 79 4.46 -8.83 1.59
CA THR A 79 4.42 -7.58 2.36
C THR A 79 3.26 -7.58 3.36
N SER A 80 2.07 -8.00 2.93
CA SER A 80 0.87 -8.04 3.75
C SER A 80 0.98 -9.05 4.89
N LEU A 81 1.65 -10.18 4.66
CA LEU A 81 1.89 -11.20 5.68
C LEU A 81 2.87 -10.69 6.74
N VAL A 82 3.99 -10.09 6.32
CA VAL A 82 4.95 -9.46 7.23
C VAL A 82 4.28 -8.34 8.03
N ALA A 83 3.50 -7.49 7.38
CA ALA A 83 2.75 -6.42 8.03
C ALA A 83 1.80 -6.94 9.10
N TYR A 84 1.06 -8.02 8.81
CA TYR A 84 0.13 -8.64 9.74
C TYR A 84 0.85 -9.20 10.97
N ILE A 85 1.98 -9.90 10.78
CA ILE A 85 2.80 -10.43 11.88
C ILE A 85 3.34 -9.29 12.74
N LEU A 86 3.86 -8.22 12.12
CA LEU A 86 4.39 -7.07 12.84
C LEU A 86 3.29 -6.33 13.61
N TYR A 87 2.12 -6.20 12.99
CA TYR A 87 0.97 -5.55 13.60
C TYR A 87 0.48 -6.27 14.86
N LEU A 88 0.36 -7.60 14.79
CA LEU A 88 -0.06 -8.41 15.94
C LEU A 88 0.95 -8.38 17.09
N ASN A 89 2.24 -8.45 16.79
CA ASN A 89 3.28 -8.65 17.81
C ASN A 89 3.89 -7.35 18.34
N TYR A 90 4.05 -6.32 17.51
CA TYR A 90 4.84 -5.12 17.84
C TYR A 90 4.04 -3.82 17.78
N PHE A 91 3.01 -3.72 16.94
CA PHE A 91 2.26 -2.48 16.72
C PHE A 91 0.81 -2.52 17.21
N SER A 92 0.53 -3.35 18.22
CA SER A 92 -0.78 -3.49 18.86
C SER A 92 -1.29 -2.21 19.53
N HIS A 93 -0.39 -1.28 19.89
CA HIS A 93 -0.73 -0.04 20.61
C HIS A 93 -1.29 1.08 19.72
N HIS A 94 -1.41 0.87 18.40
CA HIS A 94 -2.02 1.78 17.42
C HIS A 94 -1.57 3.26 17.49
N THR A 95 -0.37 3.53 18.02
CA THR A 95 0.14 4.90 18.11
C THR A 95 0.52 5.41 16.72
N GLY A 96 0.34 6.70 16.44
CA GLY A 96 0.66 7.27 15.13
C GLY A 96 2.10 6.97 14.69
N LEU A 97 3.07 6.99 15.61
CA LEU A 97 4.46 6.63 15.34
C LEU A 97 4.64 5.15 14.96
N ALA A 98 3.97 4.24 15.67
CA ALA A 98 3.94 2.81 15.32
C ALA A 98 3.43 2.59 13.89
N LEU A 99 2.40 3.34 13.49
CA LEU A 99 1.83 3.26 12.15
C LEU A 99 2.78 3.76 11.07
N ILE A 100 3.45 4.90 11.32
CA ILE A 100 4.44 5.44 10.40
C ILE A 100 5.61 4.47 10.23
N ALA A 101 6.08 3.86 11.33
CA ALA A 101 7.11 2.84 11.30
C ALA A 101 6.66 1.61 10.49
N LEU A 102 5.43 1.13 10.71
CA LEU A 102 4.87 0.01 9.95
C LEU A 102 4.81 0.32 8.44
N VAL A 103 4.38 1.51 8.04
CA VAL A 103 4.35 1.94 6.63
C VAL A 103 5.74 1.96 6.01
N ALA A 104 6.74 2.46 6.74
CA ALA A 104 8.12 2.49 6.28
C ALA A 104 8.67 1.06 6.08
N ILE A 105 8.45 0.18 7.07
CA ILE A 105 8.87 -1.23 7.00
C ILE A 105 8.17 -1.93 5.83
N MET A 106 6.86 -1.74 5.66
CA MET A 106 6.13 -2.32 4.54
C MET A 106 6.62 -1.81 3.19
N SER A 107 6.95 -0.52 3.09
CA SER A 107 7.55 0.06 1.88
C SER A 107 8.86 -0.59 1.52
N PHE A 108 9.72 -0.81 2.52
CA PHE A 108 10.96 -1.53 2.33
C PHE A 108 10.75 -2.99 1.90
N VAL A 109 9.91 -3.74 2.63
CA VAL A 109 9.62 -5.15 2.35
C VAL A 109 9.00 -5.34 0.97
N TYR A 110 8.10 -4.45 0.56
CA TYR A 110 7.52 -4.48 -0.77
C TYR A 110 8.56 -4.32 -1.87
N VAL A 111 9.42 -3.30 -1.78
CA VAL A 111 10.43 -3.09 -2.82
C VAL A 111 11.46 -4.22 -2.84
N LEU A 112 11.85 -4.73 -1.66
CA LEU A 112 12.76 -5.87 -1.56
C LEU A 112 12.16 -7.12 -2.22
N SER A 113 10.92 -7.48 -1.86
CA SER A 113 10.22 -8.65 -2.43
C SER A 113 9.97 -8.48 -3.93
N PHE A 114 9.55 -7.29 -4.37
CA PHE A 114 9.38 -6.97 -5.78
C PHE A 114 10.68 -7.12 -6.56
N SER A 115 11.79 -6.63 -6.01
CA SER A 115 13.10 -6.72 -6.68
C SER A 115 13.57 -8.18 -6.80
N MET A 116 13.46 -8.95 -5.72
CA MET A 116 13.84 -10.37 -5.71
C MET A 116 12.98 -11.19 -6.67
N LEU A 117 11.66 -11.00 -6.66
CA LEU A 117 10.74 -11.70 -7.56
C LEU A 117 10.93 -11.28 -9.02
N SER A 118 11.19 -9.99 -9.28
CA SER A 118 11.48 -9.53 -10.66
C SER A 118 12.72 -10.21 -11.22
N ILE A 119 13.79 -10.32 -10.43
CA ILE A 119 15.02 -11.02 -10.82
C ILE A 119 14.74 -12.51 -11.03
N LEU A 120 14.02 -13.14 -10.11
CA LEU A 120 13.69 -14.56 -10.20
C LEU A 120 12.88 -14.87 -11.47
N PHE A 121 11.85 -14.07 -11.76
CA PHE A 121 10.98 -14.23 -12.93
C PHE A 121 11.71 -14.00 -14.25
N TYR A 122 12.71 -13.12 -14.25
CA TYR A 122 13.61 -12.93 -15.38
C TYR A 122 14.50 -14.16 -15.60
N VAL A 123 15.07 -14.74 -14.53
CA VAL A 123 15.96 -15.92 -14.62
C VAL A 123 15.23 -17.16 -15.15
N ILE A 124 13.94 -17.32 -14.84
CA ILE A 124 13.11 -18.45 -15.30
C ILE A 124 12.33 -18.14 -16.60
N ASP A 125 12.64 -17.03 -17.26
CA ASP A 125 12.08 -16.61 -18.55
C ASP A 125 10.54 -16.46 -18.56
N ILE A 126 9.96 -16.10 -17.40
CA ILE A 126 8.53 -15.73 -17.28
C ILE A 126 8.32 -14.25 -17.61
N SER A 127 9.35 -13.43 -17.45
CA SER A 127 9.30 -11.97 -17.63
C SER A 127 10.50 -11.47 -18.43
N ALA A 128 10.25 -10.66 -19.46
CA ALA A 128 11.29 -9.96 -20.21
C ALA A 128 11.90 -8.76 -19.44
N TYR A 129 11.27 -8.34 -18.34
CA TYR A 129 11.75 -7.21 -17.55
C TYR A 129 12.98 -7.57 -16.72
N ARG A 130 14.11 -6.91 -17.01
CA ARG A 130 15.37 -7.06 -16.26
C ARG A 130 15.58 -5.90 -15.32
N MET A 131 15.52 -6.16 -14.02
CA MET A 131 15.86 -5.18 -12.98
C MET A 131 17.36 -5.26 -12.67
N THR A 132 18.04 -4.11 -12.68
CA THR A 132 19.45 -4.02 -12.24
C THR A 132 19.52 -3.33 -10.89
N ILE A 133 20.25 -3.93 -9.95
CA ILE A 133 20.47 -3.35 -8.63
C ILE A 133 21.63 -2.37 -8.76
N ASN A 134 21.32 -1.08 -8.77
CA ASN A 134 22.30 0.01 -8.79
C ASN A 134 22.01 1.01 -7.64
N LEU A 135 22.92 1.97 -7.44
CA LEU A 135 22.76 3.00 -6.42
C LEU A 135 21.48 3.84 -6.63
N GLU A 136 21.12 4.08 -7.89
CA GLU A 136 19.92 4.83 -8.25
C GLU A 136 18.64 4.15 -7.77
N LEU A 137 18.58 2.82 -7.88
CA LEU A 137 17.50 2.01 -7.34
C LEU A 137 17.41 2.15 -5.82
N LEU A 138 18.54 2.02 -5.11
CA LEU A 138 18.55 2.18 -3.66
C LEU A 138 18.05 3.57 -3.24
N LEU A 139 18.47 4.63 -3.96
CA LEU A 139 18.00 5.98 -3.73
C LEU A 139 16.51 6.16 -4.08
N SER A 140 15.98 5.46 -5.09
CA SER A 140 14.55 5.49 -5.39
C SER A 140 13.73 4.79 -4.31
N VAL A 141 14.23 3.70 -3.73
CA VAL A 141 13.60 3.02 -2.58
C VAL A 141 13.51 3.95 -1.38
N VAL A 142 14.61 4.58 -0.99
CA VAL A 142 14.63 5.52 0.15
C VAL A 142 13.66 6.67 -0.09
N ARG A 143 13.66 7.27 -1.30
CA ARG A 143 12.70 8.32 -1.67
C ARG A 143 11.27 7.83 -1.56
N GLN A 144 10.96 6.66 -2.11
CA GLN A 144 9.63 6.06 -2.06
C GLN A 144 9.18 5.80 -0.62
N MET A 145 10.05 5.29 0.25
CA MET A 145 9.75 5.11 1.67
C MET A 145 9.40 6.45 2.34
N LEU A 146 10.22 7.48 2.14
CA LEU A 146 9.98 8.81 2.70
C LEU A 146 8.65 9.41 2.22
N TYR A 147 8.41 9.43 0.90
CA TYR A 147 7.17 9.98 0.35
C TYR A 147 5.94 9.17 0.78
N THR A 148 6.05 7.85 0.89
CA THR A 148 4.96 7.00 1.38
C THR A 148 4.66 7.27 2.85
N SER A 149 5.68 7.40 3.71
CA SER A 149 5.48 7.79 5.11
C SER A 149 4.86 9.18 5.25
N VAL A 150 5.32 10.18 4.48
CA VAL A 150 4.73 11.52 4.49
C VAL A 150 3.28 11.49 4.00
N GLY A 151 3.00 10.78 2.91
CA GLY A 151 1.65 10.58 2.39
C GLY A 151 0.73 9.92 3.42
N PHE A 152 1.24 8.94 4.17
CA PHE A 152 0.52 8.33 5.27
C PHE A 152 0.18 9.32 6.38
N ILE A 153 1.14 10.15 6.81
CA ILE A 153 0.90 11.17 7.85
C ILE A 153 -0.22 12.12 7.43
N ILE A 154 -0.21 12.58 6.17
CA ILE A 154 -1.25 13.45 5.62
C ILE A 154 -2.61 12.74 5.63
N LEU A 155 -2.68 11.50 5.10
CA LEU A 155 -3.93 10.74 5.08
C LEU A 155 -4.46 10.45 6.49
N TYR A 156 -3.58 10.07 7.41
CA TYR A 156 -3.92 9.75 8.80
C TYR A 156 -4.49 10.97 9.54
N THR A 157 -3.86 12.14 9.37
CA THR A 157 -4.34 13.39 9.98
C THR A 157 -5.68 13.84 9.41
N LEU A 158 -5.86 13.77 8.08
CA LEU A 158 -7.14 14.06 7.42
C LEU A 158 -8.25 13.11 7.89
N PHE A 159 -7.96 11.81 7.97
CA PHE A 159 -8.92 10.79 8.38
C PHE A 159 -9.36 10.98 9.84
N ASN A 160 -8.40 11.19 10.75
CA ASN A 160 -8.69 11.48 12.16
C ASN A 160 -9.49 12.77 12.33
N GLY A 161 -9.18 13.81 11.54
CA GLY A 161 -9.94 15.06 11.52
C GLY A 161 -11.38 14.86 11.05
N ALA A 162 -11.60 14.07 10.00
CA ALA A 162 -12.92 13.74 9.48
C ALA A 162 -13.77 12.96 10.49
N ILE A 163 -13.20 11.94 11.13
CA ILE A 163 -13.90 11.14 12.16
C ILE A 163 -14.33 12.02 13.34
N LYS A 164 -13.43 12.88 13.85
CA LYS A 164 -13.77 13.79 14.95
C LYS A 164 -14.95 14.69 14.61
N ARG A 165 -15.01 15.23 13.38
CA ARG A 165 -16.11 16.09 12.91
C ARG A 165 -17.44 15.34 12.80
N ILE A 166 -17.42 14.10 12.31
CA ILE A 166 -18.63 13.27 12.20
C ILE A 166 -19.17 12.99 13.60
N ASN A 167 -18.33 12.52 14.52
CA ASN A 167 -18.76 12.19 15.89
C ASN A 167 -19.30 13.42 16.63
N HIS A 168 -18.69 14.60 16.46
CA HIS A 168 -19.16 15.83 17.09
C HIS A 168 -20.55 16.27 16.59
N ARG A 169 -20.84 16.10 15.29
CA ARG A 169 -22.17 16.45 14.72
C ARG A 169 -23.28 15.55 15.24
N PHE A 170 -23.02 14.25 15.39
CA PHE A 170 -24.01 13.30 15.93
C PHE A 170 -24.36 13.54 17.41
N ILE A 171 -23.43 14.08 18.20
CA ILE A 171 -23.69 14.42 19.62
C ILE A 171 -24.60 15.64 19.74
N ILE A 172 -24.52 16.60 18.80
CA ILE A 172 -25.33 17.83 18.83
C ILE A 172 -26.74 17.60 18.27
N SER A 173 -26.92 16.71 17.29
CA SER A 173 -28.23 16.39 16.71
C SER A 173 -29.05 15.38 17.52
N GLY A 174 -28.50 14.83 18.61
CA GLY A 174 -29.15 13.85 19.48
C GLY A 174 -29.83 14.46 20.71
N ARG A 175 -30.05 15.78 20.73
CA ARG A 175 -30.83 16.50 21.75
C ARG A 175 -31.97 17.25 21.10
#